data_AF-A0A0A6CZH0-F1
#
_entry.id   AF-A0A0A6CZH0-F1
#
_cell.length_a   1.000
_cell.length_b   1.000
_cell.length_c   1.000
_cell.angle_alpha   90.00
_cell.angle_beta   90.00
_cell.angle_gamma   90.00
#
_symmetry.space_group_name_H-M   'P 1'
#
loop_
_entity.id
_entity.type
_entity.pdbx_description
1 polymer ?
#
loop_
_entity_poly.entity_id
_entity_poly.type
_entity_poly.pdbx_seq_one_letter_code
_entity_poly.pdbx_strand_id
1 'polypeptide(L)'
;SARFGAAAASRDARDTVDWVMRSRDNQALPFVVIDKVNAVVFAFDGVGVLRGTAPALLGLARGDDSVPGIGQRKLATITPAERTTPAGRFQASIGADFEQDILWIDYAAALSLHRVIAGRRVDDRAGRLASATPQDNRISYGCVNVPARFYDGVIKPLFTGTVGIVYILPETRPLRSVFAMTASAPDAVPH
;
A
#
# COMPACT_ATOMS: atom_id res chain seq x y z
N SER A 1 -4.51 -17.69 11.24
CA SER A 1 -4.62 -16.23 11.42
C SER A 1 -3.30 -15.59 11.07
N ALA A 2 -3.29 -14.60 10.19
CA ALA A 2 -2.10 -13.78 9.99
C ALA A 2 -1.83 -12.98 11.27
N ARG A 3 -0.55 -12.84 11.63
CA ARG A 3 -0.16 -12.22 12.91
C ARG A 3 0.64 -10.97 12.61
N PHE A 4 0.14 -9.82 13.06
CA PHE A 4 0.93 -8.60 13.14
C PHE A 4 2.04 -8.69 14.21
N GLY A 5 2.06 -9.76 15.03
CA GLY A 5 3.01 -9.90 16.12
C GLY A 5 2.89 -8.72 17.09
N ALA A 6 4.02 -8.10 17.42
CA ALA A 6 4.07 -6.89 18.24
C ALA A 6 3.87 -5.58 17.45
N ALA A 7 3.67 -5.64 16.12
CA ALA A 7 3.50 -4.44 15.32
C ALA A 7 2.17 -3.74 15.65
N ALA A 8 2.25 -2.44 15.89
CA ALA A 8 1.06 -1.59 15.97
C ALA A 8 0.38 -1.54 14.60
N ALA A 9 -0.91 -1.86 14.58
CA ALA A 9 -1.75 -1.80 13.39
C ALA A 9 -3.09 -1.15 13.74
N SER A 10 -3.78 -0.59 12.76
CA SER A 10 -5.17 -0.14 12.94
C SER A 10 -6.12 -1.33 13.00
N ARG A 11 -7.39 -1.07 13.39
CA ARG A 11 -8.45 -2.07 13.28
C ARG A 11 -8.65 -2.47 11.82
N ASP A 12 -8.73 -1.51 10.91
CA ASP A 12 -8.97 -1.76 9.48
C ASP A 12 -7.86 -2.60 8.84
N ALA A 13 -6.59 -2.34 9.19
CA ALA A 13 -5.49 -3.19 8.73
C ALA A 13 -5.61 -4.63 9.24
N ARG A 14 -5.99 -4.83 10.51
CA ARG A 14 -6.23 -6.17 11.08
C ARG A 14 -7.39 -6.87 10.40
N ASP A 15 -8.53 -6.20 10.30
CA ASP A 15 -9.75 -6.72 9.67
C ASP A 15 -9.48 -7.10 8.21
N THR A 16 -8.68 -6.31 7.49
CA THR A 16 -8.28 -6.61 6.10
C THR A 16 -7.44 -7.86 6.03
N VAL A 17 -6.38 -7.96 6.83
CA VAL A 17 -5.47 -9.11 6.85
C VAL A 17 -6.20 -10.39 7.26
N ASP A 18 -7.06 -10.32 8.28
CA ASP A 18 -7.88 -11.45 8.70
C ASP A 18 -8.86 -11.89 7.60
N TRP A 19 -9.46 -10.92 6.88
CA TRP A 19 -10.29 -11.22 5.73
C TRP A 19 -9.49 -11.89 4.61
N VAL A 20 -8.35 -11.34 4.20
CA VAL A 20 -7.47 -11.90 3.16
C VAL A 20 -7.13 -13.36 3.47
N MET A 21 -6.77 -13.66 4.72
CA MET A 21 -6.39 -15.02 5.11
C MET A 21 -7.55 -15.99 5.16
N ARG A 22 -8.75 -15.52 5.56
CA ARG A 22 -9.94 -16.37 5.66
C ARG A 22 -10.53 -16.66 4.28
N SER A 23 -10.57 -15.66 3.40
CA SER A 23 -11.10 -15.79 2.03
C SER A 23 -10.08 -16.38 1.05
N ARG A 24 -8.79 -16.39 1.42
CA ARG A 24 -7.66 -16.67 0.50
C ARG A 24 -7.66 -15.76 -0.73
N ASP A 25 -8.09 -14.51 -0.57
CA ASP A 25 -8.17 -13.54 -1.66
C ASP A 25 -6.78 -13.24 -2.29
N ASN A 26 -5.71 -13.39 -1.51
CA ASN A 26 -4.33 -13.30 -2.01
C ASN A 26 -3.90 -14.50 -2.85
N GLN A 27 -4.67 -15.58 -2.90
CA GLN A 27 -4.37 -16.81 -3.65
C GLN A 27 -3.00 -17.42 -3.32
N ALA A 28 -2.60 -17.38 -2.05
CA ALA A 28 -1.29 -17.78 -1.55
C ALA A 28 -0.09 -17.00 -2.13
N LEU A 29 -0.33 -15.87 -2.80
CA LEU A 29 0.70 -14.92 -3.24
C LEU A 29 1.12 -14.00 -2.08
N PRO A 30 2.38 -13.52 -2.05
CA PRO A 30 2.79 -12.46 -1.13
C PRO A 30 1.89 -11.24 -1.30
N PHE A 31 1.68 -10.50 -0.22
CA PHE A 31 0.80 -9.35 -0.26
C PHE A 31 1.24 -8.22 0.67
N VAL A 32 0.78 -7.02 0.35
CA VAL A 32 1.05 -5.79 1.08
C VAL A 32 -0.26 -5.14 1.46
N VAL A 33 -0.35 -4.61 2.68
CA VAL A 33 -1.45 -3.74 3.13
C VAL A 33 -0.90 -2.35 3.41
N ILE A 34 -1.50 -1.33 2.79
CA ILE A 34 -1.13 0.07 2.92
C ILE A 34 -2.25 0.79 3.68
N ASP A 35 -1.99 1.09 4.95
CA ASP A 35 -2.89 1.88 5.78
C ASP A 35 -2.60 3.36 5.53
N LYS A 36 -3.47 3.99 4.75
CA LYS A 36 -3.32 5.40 4.40
C LYS A 36 -3.46 6.28 5.63
N VAL A 37 -4.45 6.03 6.49
CA VAL A 37 -4.73 6.87 7.67
C VAL A 37 -3.50 6.98 8.57
N ASN A 38 -2.78 5.89 8.77
CA ASN A 38 -1.59 5.82 9.62
C ASN A 38 -0.26 5.93 8.85
N ALA A 39 -0.32 6.11 7.53
CA ALA A 39 0.85 6.22 6.64
C ALA A 39 1.87 5.08 6.83
N VAL A 40 1.38 3.84 6.91
CA VAL A 40 2.20 2.65 7.19
C VAL A 40 1.94 1.54 6.19
N VAL A 41 2.99 0.81 5.85
CA VAL A 41 2.97 -0.35 4.96
C VAL A 41 3.29 -1.60 5.79
N PHE A 42 2.54 -2.66 5.56
CA PHE A 42 2.77 -3.99 6.11
C PHE A 42 2.97 -4.98 4.96
N ALA A 43 4.07 -5.73 4.98
CA ALA A 43 4.37 -6.73 3.96
C ALA A 43 4.30 -8.14 4.55
N PHE A 44 3.53 -9.01 3.90
CA PHE A 44 3.27 -10.37 4.32
C PHE A 44 3.72 -11.35 3.23
N ASP A 45 4.15 -12.55 3.62
CA ASP A 45 4.27 -13.65 2.68
C ASP A 45 2.91 -14.28 2.35
N GLY A 46 2.91 -15.25 1.43
CA GLY A 46 1.68 -15.86 0.90
C GLY A 46 0.82 -16.59 1.93
N VAL A 47 1.40 -16.96 3.08
CA VAL A 47 0.69 -17.62 4.18
C VAL A 47 0.33 -16.64 5.31
N GLY A 48 0.57 -15.35 5.13
CA GLY A 48 0.15 -14.29 6.05
C GLY A 48 1.09 -14.05 7.22
N VAL A 49 2.36 -14.45 7.12
CA VAL A 49 3.37 -14.08 8.12
C VAL A 49 3.87 -12.68 7.81
N LEU A 50 3.84 -11.78 8.79
CA LEU A 50 4.39 -10.43 8.66
C LEU A 50 5.91 -10.50 8.48
N ARG A 51 6.40 -9.96 7.36
CA ARG A 51 7.82 -9.94 6.99
C ARG A 51 8.49 -8.60 7.24
N GLY A 52 7.69 -7.53 7.32
CA GLY A 52 8.17 -6.24 7.76
C GLY A 52 7.10 -5.17 7.74
N THR A 53 7.42 -4.04 8.37
CA THR A 53 6.60 -2.83 8.35
C THR A 53 7.49 -1.60 8.18
N ALA A 54 6.95 -0.55 7.57
CA ALA A 54 7.62 0.74 7.45
C ALA A 54 6.62 1.89 7.32
N PRO A 55 6.99 3.11 7.78
CA PRO A 55 6.27 4.31 7.39
C PRO A 55 6.38 4.50 5.87
N ALA A 56 5.38 5.16 5.29
CA ALA A 56 5.36 5.50 3.88
C ALA A 56 5.01 6.97 3.67
N LEU A 57 5.50 7.55 2.58
CA LEU A 57 4.97 8.80 2.03
C LEU A 57 3.90 8.46 1.00
N LEU A 58 2.80 9.19 1.05
CA LEU A 58 1.62 8.98 0.24
C LEU A 58 1.27 10.24 -0.54
N GLY A 59 0.28 10.13 -1.43
CA GLY A 59 -0.26 11.25 -2.19
C GLY A 59 -0.58 12.44 -1.27
N LEU A 60 -0.31 13.65 -1.76
CA LEU A 60 -0.54 14.88 -0.99
C LEU A 60 -2.00 15.05 -0.53
N ALA A 61 -2.95 14.72 -1.39
CA ALA A 61 -4.38 14.82 -1.07
C ALA A 61 -4.88 13.55 -0.39
N ARG A 62 -5.80 13.75 0.56
CA ARG A 62 -6.64 12.67 1.08
C ARG A 62 -7.72 12.34 0.05
N GLY A 63 -7.91 11.07 -0.24
CA GLY A 63 -8.93 10.61 -1.18
C GLY A 63 -8.69 9.18 -1.64
N ASP A 64 -9.77 8.50 -1.99
CA ASP A 64 -9.73 7.06 -2.29
C ASP A 64 -9.76 6.74 -3.78
N ASP A 65 -9.92 7.73 -4.65
CA ASP A 65 -10.03 7.54 -6.10
C ASP A 65 -8.87 8.18 -6.86
N SER A 66 -8.54 7.58 -8.00
CA SER A 66 -7.63 8.17 -8.97
C SER A 66 -8.42 9.01 -9.97
N VAL A 67 -7.84 10.12 -10.42
CA VAL A 67 -8.43 10.88 -11.54
C VAL A 67 -8.24 10.10 -12.85
N PRO A 68 -9.25 10.05 -13.74
CA PRO A 68 -9.11 9.40 -15.04
C PRO A 68 -7.92 9.93 -15.85
N GLY A 69 -7.11 9.02 -16.40
CA GLY A 69 -5.95 9.35 -17.22
C GLY A 69 -4.77 9.99 -16.48
N ILE A 70 -4.76 10.00 -15.15
CA ILE A 70 -3.70 10.67 -14.35
C ILE A 70 -2.29 10.17 -14.72
N GLY A 71 -2.13 8.88 -15.00
CA GLY A 71 -0.83 8.28 -15.34
C GLY A 71 -0.23 8.78 -16.65
N GLN A 72 -1.03 9.42 -17.52
CA GLN A 72 -0.58 9.98 -18.80
C GLN A 72 -0.37 11.50 -18.74
N ARG A 73 -0.71 12.14 -17.61
CA ARG A 73 -0.59 13.60 -17.45
C ARG A 73 0.82 13.98 -17.03
N LYS A 74 1.29 15.12 -17.55
CA LYS A 74 2.55 15.73 -17.10
C LYS A 74 2.43 16.12 -15.63
N LEU A 75 3.43 15.80 -14.80
CA LEU A 75 3.40 16.11 -13.36
C LEU A 75 3.09 17.58 -13.04
N ALA A 76 3.55 18.51 -13.87
CA ALA A 76 3.30 19.94 -13.70
C ALA A 76 1.82 20.34 -13.84
N THR A 77 0.99 19.50 -14.48
CA THR A 77 -0.45 19.76 -14.65
C THR A 77 -1.30 19.06 -13.59
N ILE A 78 -0.71 18.24 -12.72
CA ILE A 78 -1.41 17.56 -11.64
C ILE A 78 -1.53 18.50 -10.44
N THR A 79 -2.76 18.92 -10.16
CA THR A 79 -3.07 19.83 -9.06
C THR A 79 -2.91 19.14 -7.71
N PRO A 80 -2.71 19.88 -6.60
CA PRO A 80 -2.58 19.29 -5.28
C PRO A 80 -3.72 18.33 -4.88
N ALA A 81 -4.97 18.67 -5.23
CA ALA A 81 -6.17 17.87 -4.91
C ALA A 81 -6.22 16.53 -5.65
N GLU A 82 -5.54 16.43 -6.79
CA GLU A 82 -5.54 15.22 -7.64
C GLU A 82 -4.41 14.25 -7.26
N ARG A 83 -3.52 14.63 -6.33
CA ARG A 83 -2.38 13.82 -5.88
C ARG A 83 -2.82 12.84 -4.79
N THR A 84 -3.68 11.90 -5.14
CA THR A 84 -4.20 10.88 -4.22
C THR A 84 -3.44 9.57 -4.36
N THR A 85 -3.32 8.82 -3.26
CA THR A 85 -3.04 7.37 -3.34
C THR A 85 -4.40 6.65 -3.32
N PRO A 86 -4.84 6.03 -4.43
CA PRO A 86 -6.17 5.45 -4.52
C PRO A 86 -6.30 4.21 -3.62
N ALA A 87 -7.50 3.97 -3.10
CA ALA A 87 -7.83 2.74 -2.38
C ALA A 87 -8.19 1.61 -3.36
N GLY A 88 -7.90 0.37 -3.00
CA GLY A 88 -8.25 -0.77 -3.84
C GLY A 88 -7.39 -2.01 -3.64
N ARG A 89 -7.65 -3.02 -4.47
CA ARG A 89 -6.89 -4.28 -4.56
C ARG A 89 -6.21 -4.34 -5.92
N PHE A 90 -4.90 -4.48 -5.92
CA PHE A 90 -4.08 -4.43 -7.12
C PHE A 90 -3.18 -5.65 -7.21
N GLN A 91 -3.02 -6.21 -8.40
CA GLN A 91 -1.95 -7.17 -8.66
C GLN A 91 -0.68 -6.40 -9.00
N ALA A 92 0.39 -6.67 -8.26
CA ALA A 92 1.64 -5.94 -8.34
C ALA A 92 2.81 -6.87 -8.69
N SER A 93 3.82 -6.31 -9.36
CA SER A 93 5.04 -7.01 -9.71
C SER A 93 6.23 -6.05 -9.76
N ILE A 94 7.43 -6.60 -9.56
CA ILE A 94 8.66 -5.84 -9.77
C ILE A 94 8.82 -5.57 -11.26
N GLY A 95 9.07 -4.31 -11.60
CA GLY A 95 9.50 -3.89 -12.93
C GLY A 95 10.51 -2.76 -12.83
N ALA A 96 10.86 -2.18 -13.97
CA ALA A 96 11.77 -1.06 -14.04
C ALA A 96 11.00 0.24 -14.35
N ASP A 97 11.45 1.34 -13.75
CA ASP A 97 11.18 2.71 -14.18
C ASP A 97 12.52 3.43 -14.30
N PHE A 98 12.89 3.76 -15.54
CA PHE A 98 14.25 4.13 -15.92
C PHE A 98 15.30 3.12 -15.40
N GLU A 99 16.25 3.57 -14.58
CA GLU A 99 17.34 2.75 -14.04
C GLU A 99 17.00 2.09 -12.70
N GLN A 100 15.80 2.31 -12.15
CA GLN A 100 15.42 1.81 -10.84
C GLN A 100 14.38 0.70 -10.95
N ASP A 101 14.58 -0.37 -10.18
CA ASP A 101 13.48 -1.30 -9.92
C ASP A 101 12.45 -0.65 -8.98
N ILE A 102 11.17 -0.89 -9.28
CA ILE A 102 10.01 -0.43 -8.52
C ILE A 102 8.96 -1.53 -8.47
N LEU A 103 8.09 -1.48 -7.45
CA LEU A 103 6.90 -2.34 -7.42
C LEU A 103 5.76 -1.62 -8.13
N TRP A 104 5.42 -2.05 -9.34
CA TRP A 104 4.27 -1.53 -10.06
C TRP A 104 2.98 -1.99 -9.39
N ILE A 105 2.09 -1.05 -9.05
CA ILE A 105 0.80 -1.33 -8.39
C ILE A 105 -0.33 -1.19 -9.41
N ASP A 106 -0.37 -0.06 -10.13
CA ASP A 106 -1.34 0.19 -11.20
C ASP A 106 -0.64 0.94 -12.33
N TYR A 107 -0.38 0.25 -13.44
CA TYR A 107 0.28 0.82 -14.60
C TYR A 107 -0.54 1.95 -15.26
N ALA A 108 -1.87 1.82 -15.32
CA ALA A 108 -2.71 2.82 -15.98
C ALA A 108 -2.74 4.15 -15.19
N ALA A 109 -2.68 4.06 -13.87
CA ALA A 109 -2.57 5.21 -12.98
C ALA A 109 -1.12 5.70 -12.78
N ALA A 110 -0.12 5.03 -13.36
CA ALA A 110 1.30 5.24 -13.06
C ALA A 110 1.61 5.18 -11.55
N LEU A 111 0.92 4.28 -10.83
CA LEU A 111 1.03 4.10 -9.40
C LEU A 111 2.04 3.00 -9.08
N SER A 112 3.00 3.32 -8.22
CA SER A 112 4.02 2.37 -7.77
C SER A 112 4.39 2.55 -6.31
N LEU A 113 4.99 1.51 -5.74
CA LEU A 113 5.74 1.59 -4.49
C LEU A 113 7.22 1.55 -4.81
N HIS A 114 7.96 2.53 -4.32
CA HIS A 114 9.40 2.62 -4.56
C HIS A 114 10.15 3.23 -3.39
N ARG A 115 11.48 3.12 -3.44
CA ARG A 115 12.38 3.75 -2.47
C ARG A 115 12.14 5.26 -2.46
N VAL A 116 12.22 5.87 -1.28
CA VAL A 116 12.28 7.32 -1.18
C VAL A 116 13.51 7.80 -1.96
N ILE A 117 13.28 8.59 -3.01
CA ILE A 117 14.36 9.25 -3.72
C ILE A 117 14.77 10.42 -2.85
N ALA A 118 16.06 10.53 -2.52
CA ALA A 118 16.64 11.69 -1.86
C ALA A 118 16.32 12.93 -2.70
N GLY A 119 15.24 13.62 -2.32
CA GLY A 119 14.70 14.74 -3.06
C GLY A 119 15.47 16.03 -2.79
N ARG A 120 14.86 17.16 -3.13
CA ARG A 120 15.35 18.46 -2.69
C ARG A 120 15.22 18.56 -1.17
N ARG A 121 16.20 19.17 -0.50
CA ARG A 121 16.17 19.38 0.97
C ARG A 121 14.86 20.00 1.46
N VAL A 122 14.23 20.87 0.66
CA VAL A 122 12.95 21.53 0.99
C VAL A 122 11.78 20.55 1.20
N ASP A 123 11.81 19.38 0.57
CA ASP A 123 10.73 18.40 0.72
C ASP A 123 10.85 17.59 2.03
N ASP A 124 12.03 17.58 2.66
CA ASP A 124 12.40 16.85 3.89
C ASP A 124 11.77 15.45 3.99
N ARG A 125 11.89 14.66 2.92
CA ARG A 125 11.26 13.33 2.86
C ARG A 125 11.75 12.38 3.94
N ALA A 126 13.01 12.51 4.34
CA ALA A 126 13.57 11.71 5.43
C ALA A 126 12.96 12.11 6.79
N GLY A 127 12.86 13.40 7.09
CA GLY A 127 12.20 13.89 8.30
C GLY A 127 10.72 13.52 8.35
N ARG A 128 10.00 13.62 7.22
CA ARG A 128 8.60 13.19 7.11
C ARG A 128 8.40 11.71 7.41
N LEU A 129 9.28 10.83 6.90
CA LEU A 129 9.25 9.39 7.22
C LEU A 129 9.55 9.11 8.70
N ALA A 130 10.30 9.98 9.36
CA ALA A 130 10.62 9.87 10.78
C ALA A 130 9.56 10.54 11.69
N SER A 131 8.63 11.31 11.13
CA SER A 131 7.58 11.98 11.90
C SER A 131 6.61 10.96 12.51
N ALA A 132 6.13 11.27 13.71
CA ALA A 132 5.07 10.52 14.37
C ALA A 132 3.67 10.86 13.82
N THR A 133 3.54 11.92 13.01
CA THR A 133 2.26 12.44 12.54
C THR A 133 2.01 12.06 11.08
N PRO A 134 1.02 11.18 10.78
CA PRO A 134 0.77 10.70 9.40
C PRO A 134 0.46 11.79 8.36
N GLN A 135 0.04 12.98 8.80
CA GLN A 135 -0.18 14.14 7.96
C GLN A 135 1.14 14.63 7.32
N ASP A 136 2.27 14.53 8.02
CA ASP A 136 3.58 14.93 7.50
C ASP A 136 4.03 14.01 6.35
N ASN A 137 3.49 12.80 6.29
CA ASN A 137 3.77 11.81 5.26
C ASN A 137 3.03 12.08 3.93
N ARG A 138 2.23 13.15 3.83
CA ARG A 138 1.47 13.51 2.61
C ARG A 138 2.30 14.46 1.74
N ILE A 139 2.84 13.97 0.64
CA ILE A 139 3.73 14.78 -0.23
C ILE A 139 3.85 14.28 -1.68
N SER A 140 3.55 13.02 -1.96
CA SER A 140 3.77 12.44 -3.28
C SER A 140 2.68 12.84 -4.29
N TYR A 141 2.86 12.44 -5.55
CA TYR A 141 1.85 12.58 -6.60
C TYR A 141 0.85 11.41 -6.64
N GLY A 142 1.01 10.43 -5.75
CA GLY A 142 0.16 9.24 -5.66
C GLY A 142 0.97 8.00 -5.29
N CYS A 143 2.20 7.88 -5.80
CA CYS A 143 3.11 6.77 -5.47
C CYS A 143 3.38 6.65 -3.97
N VAL A 144 3.66 5.43 -3.55
CA VAL A 144 3.98 5.07 -2.17
C VAL A 144 5.50 5.07 -2.03
N ASN A 145 6.07 5.94 -1.20
CA ASN A 145 7.52 5.98 -1.01
C ASN A 145 7.89 5.43 0.36
N VAL A 146 8.83 4.48 0.39
CA VAL A 146 9.25 3.79 1.60
C VAL A 146 10.77 3.92 1.82
N PRO A 147 11.29 3.71 3.04
CA PRO A 147 12.72 3.63 3.28
C PRO A 147 13.40 2.60 2.38
N ALA A 148 14.58 2.93 1.83
CA ALA A 148 15.32 2.04 0.95
C ALA A 148 15.55 0.65 1.57
N ARG A 149 15.97 0.61 2.85
CA ARG A 149 16.15 -0.65 3.61
C ARG A 149 14.91 -1.56 3.62
N PHE A 150 13.71 -0.97 3.69
CA PHE A 150 12.47 -1.74 3.71
C PHE A 150 12.15 -2.26 2.31
N TYR A 151 12.35 -1.43 1.29
CA TYR A 151 12.17 -1.86 -0.08
C TYR A 151 13.14 -2.99 -0.45
N ASP A 152 14.44 -2.77 -0.28
CA ASP A 152 15.50 -3.66 -0.73
C ASP A 152 15.56 -4.95 0.12
N GLY A 153 15.25 -4.85 1.42
CA GLY A 153 15.30 -5.98 2.35
C GLY A 153 14.01 -6.78 2.50
N VAL A 154 12.85 -6.21 2.13
CA VAL A 154 11.53 -6.85 2.34
C VAL A 154 10.72 -6.92 1.06
N ILE A 155 10.41 -5.77 0.43
CA ILE A 155 9.51 -5.73 -0.72
C ILE A 155 10.11 -6.43 -1.93
N LYS A 156 11.32 -6.04 -2.35
CA LYS A 156 11.97 -6.62 -3.52
C LYS A 156 12.16 -8.14 -3.39
N PRO A 157 12.70 -8.68 -2.29
CA PRO A 157 12.79 -10.13 -2.11
C PRO A 157 11.45 -10.85 -2.13
N LEU A 158 10.38 -10.26 -1.57
CA LEU A 158 9.06 -10.88 -1.56
C LEU A 158 8.42 -11.00 -2.94
N PHE A 159 8.67 -10.03 -3.82
CA PHE A 159 8.04 -9.95 -5.14
C PHE A 159 8.97 -10.33 -6.30
N THR A 160 10.24 -10.67 -6.03
CA THR A 160 11.17 -11.11 -7.08
C THR A 160 10.75 -12.46 -7.63
N GLY A 161 10.63 -12.58 -8.95
CA GLY A 161 10.25 -13.82 -9.62
C GLY A 161 8.78 -14.22 -9.44
N THR A 162 7.95 -13.31 -8.92
CA THR A 162 6.52 -13.57 -8.71
C THR A 162 5.70 -12.29 -8.86
N VAL A 163 4.38 -12.45 -8.83
CA VAL A 163 3.42 -11.36 -8.61
C VAL A 163 2.93 -11.42 -7.17
N GLY A 164 2.32 -10.34 -6.68
CA GLY A 164 1.64 -10.33 -5.39
C GLY A 164 0.48 -9.35 -5.38
N ILE A 165 -0.20 -9.24 -4.25
CA ILE A 165 -1.39 -8.39 -4.12
C ILE A 165 -1.08 -7.19 -3.23
N VAL A 166 -1.46 -5.99 -3.64
CA VAL A 166 -1.39 -4.78 -2.84
C VAL A 166 -2.81 -4.33 -2.51
N TYR A 167 -3.12 -4.27 -1.22
CA TYR A 167 -4.36 -3.73 -0.68
C TYR A 167 -4.08 -2.33 -0.14
N ILE A 168 -4.68 -1.31 -0.74
CA ILE A 168 -4.60 0.06 -0.25
C ILE A 168 -5.91 0.39 0.45
N LEU A 169 -5.84 0.62 1.76
CA LEU A 169 -7.03 0.86 2.58
C LEU A 169 -7.63 2.24 2.30
N PRO A 170 -8.97 2.39 2.31
CA PRO A 170 -9.58 3.70 2.17
C PRO A 170 -9.33 4.58 3.40
N GLU A 171 -9.40 5.90 3.19
CA GLU A 171 -9.32 6.91 4.25
C GLU A 171 -10.52 7.87 4.26
N THR A 172 -11.40 7.78 3.26
CA THR A 172 -12.65 8.58 3.18
C THR A 172 -13.90 7.72 3.10
N ARG A 173 -13.79 6.52 2.51
CA ARG A 173 -14.86 5.53 2.42
C ARG A 173 -14.76 4.49 3.54
N PRO A 174 -15.87 3.87 3.96
CA PRO A 174 -15.83 2.70 4.82
C PRO A 174 -15.04 1.55 4.18
N LEU A 175 -14.25 0.82 4.96
CA LEU A 175 -13.45 -0.31 4.50
C LEU A 175 -14.26 -1.32 3.65
N ARG A 176 -15.49 -1.63 4.10
CA ARG A 176 -16.39 -2.62 3.48
C ARG A 176 -16.99 -2.17 2.14
N SER A 177 -16.93 -0.89 1.79
CA SER A 177 -17.37 -0.44 0.46
C SER A 177 -16.29 -0.59 -0.60
N VAL A 178 -15.03 -0.76 -0.20
CA VAL A 178 -13.89 -0.99 -1.11
C VAL A 178 -13.57 -2.47 -1.21
N PHE A 179 -13.56 -3.18 -0.08
CA PHE A 179 -13.34 -4.62 -0.05
C PHE A 179 -14.64 -5.31 0.32
N ALA A 180 -15.09 -6.25 -0.52
CA ALA A 180 -16.26 -7.08 -0.27
C ALA A 180 -15.98 -8.10 0.85
N MET A 181 -15.85 -7.59 2.08
CA MET A 181 -15.66 -8.36 3.30
C MET A 181 -17.01 -8.96 3.70
N THR A 182 -17.47 -9.95 2.94
CA THR A 182 -18.63 -10.75 3.30
C THR A 182 -18.37 -11.41 4.66
N ALA A 183 -19.37 -11.35 5.54
CA ALA A 183 -19.37 -12.19 6.72
C ALA A 183 -19.45 -13.65 6.24
N SER A 184 -18.57 -14.51 6.74
CA SER A 184 -18.78 -15.95 6.65
C SER A 184 -20.16 -16.25 7.23
N ALA A 185 -21.00 -17.01 6.52
CA ALA A 185 -22.14 -17.64 7.16
C ALA A 185 -21.62 -18.44 8.37
N PRO A 186 -22.30 -18.44 9.53
CA PRO A 186 -21.91 -19.33 10.62
C PRO A 186 -21.91 -20.75 10.08
N ASP A 187 -20.86 -21.51 10.40
CA ASP A 187 -20.74 -22.91 10.03
C ASP A 187 -22.05 -23.62 10.36
N ALA A 188 -22.71 -24.20 9.35
CA ALA A 188 -23.84 -25.06 9.56
C ALA A 188 -23.36 -26.24 10.41
N VAL A 189 -23.87 -26.32 11.64
CA VAL A 189 -23.63 -27.46 12.53
C VAL A 189 -24.16 -28.70 11.82
N PRO A 190 -23.31 -29.70 11.50
CA PRO A 190 -23.81 -30.97 10.98
C PRO A 190 -24.61 -31.66 12.09
N HIS A 191 -25.86 -32.00 11.78
CA HIS A 191 -26.66 -32.93 12.57
C HIS A 191 -26.27 -34.38 12.25
#